data_AF-A0AAX4PGC5-F1
#
_entry.id   AF-A0AAX4PGC5-F1
#
_cell.length_a   1.000
_cell.length_b   1.000
_cell.length_c   1.000
_cell.angle_alpha   90.00
_cell.angle_beta   90.00
_cell.angle_gamma   90.00
#
_symmetry.space_group_name_H-M   'P 1'
#
loop_
_entity.id
_entity.type
_entity.pdbx_description
1 polymer ?
#
loop_
_entity_poly.entity_id
_entity_poly.type
_entity_poly.pdbx_seq_one_letter_code
_entity_poly.pdbx_strand_id
1 'polypeptide(L)'
;MAGLSFKLVSFPEMANAAASGSVGSNSEEATIAKLLKYGRLEGDPFTALDFLDDAVKRAERMVAASEGGGDGDGGRAFGVLASCLVARGNALLGAQDWDAADADLNRAASMLSSLPEPSTSEQQGQVFSYYEASANCTVCNSRQMALSLAYDGIGHSLSQRGRFEEAVMAFEACSGVLASNASIGLDVEEVPRGWFVAGLRGGPPTMLQRARLNVALAKYGAGDTVGSLSILQETDKGPDPLDKGFPQFWDARAAQVAALFGNGYDGKAELEWQQLCTSHPPPPPSVPKSKVKQYVNRAAQRMLDAERLVTANDCEDYDTGVAIPCDAAGIPGLGGSSSPCALYTAQEVRARLWPPALADALAEFRGAR
;
A
#
# COMPACT_ATOMS: atom_id res chain seq x y z
N MET A 1 56.93 39.17 21.14
CA MET A 1 55.70 39.79 21.70
C MET A 1 54.49 39.05 21.15
N ALA A 2 53.52 38.79 22.02
CA ALA A 2 52.18 38.22 21.79
C ALA A 2 52.07 36.77 21.30
N GLY A 3 52.05 35.82 22.26
CA GLY A 3 51.44 34.49 22.12
C GLY A 3 50.29 34.36 23.11
N LEU A 4 49.10 34.05 22.62
CA LEU A 4 47.88 33.83 23.39
C LEU A 4 47.94 32.46 24.10
N SER A 5 47.67 32.46 25.41
CA SER A 5 47.70 31.31 26.30
C SER A 5 46.33 30.62 26.37
N PHE A 6 46.24 29.37 25.90
CA PHE A 6 45.09 28.48 26.16
C PHE A 6 45.35 27.68 27.45
N LYS A 7 44.45 27.80 28.44
CA LYS A 7 44.44 26.93 29.63
C LYS A 7 43.63 25.67 29.34
N LEU A 8 44.31 24.52 29.41
CA LEU A 8 43.72 23.22 29.68
C LEU A 8 43.10 23.20 31.07
N VAL A 9 41.89 22.65 31.21
CA VAL A 9 41.42 22.10 32.48
C VAL A 9 40.97 20.66 32.24
N SER A 10 41.70 19.78 32.91
CA SER A 10 41.49 18.34 33.06
C SER A 10 40.29 18.03 33.96
N PHE A 11 39.72 16.84 33.73
CA PHE A 11 38.78 16.12 34.58
C PHE A 11 39.08 16.22 36.09
N PRO A 12 38.03 16.11 36.92
CA PRO A 12 37.98 14.92 37.78
C PRO A 12 36.63 14.20 37.82
N GLU A 13 36.77 12.87 37.92
CA GLU A 13 36.03 11.93 38.77
C GLU A 13 34.53 11.67 38.55
N MET A 14 34.31 10.49 37.96
CA MET A 14 33.19 9.60 38.24
C MET A 14 33.04 9.32 39.74
N ALA A 15 31.85 9.54 40.29
CA ALA A 15 31.23 8.66 41.29
C ALA A 15 29.74 8.98 41.46
N ASN A 16 28.89 8.08 40.95
CA ASN A 16 27.55 7.72 41.41
C ASN A 16 26.60 8.83 41.91
N ALA A 17 25.63 9.16 41.07
CA ALA A 17 24.25 9.35 41.51
C ALA A 17 23.30 8.82 40.42
N ALA A 18 22.45 7.89 40.83
CA ALA A 18 21.41 7.18 40.08
C ALA A 18 20.80 7.93 38.88
N ALA A 19 21.04 7.42 37.68
CA ALA A 19 20.24 7.71 36.48
C ALA A 19 19.35 6.50 36.20
N SER A 20 18.21 6.43 36.89
CA SER A 20 17.12 5.50 36.58
C SER A 20 16.01 6.25 35.84
N GLY A 21 15.78 5.89 34.59
CA GLY A 21 14.57 6.22 33.82
C GLY A 21 14.78 7.20 32.66
N SER A 22 14.35 6.76 31.46
CA SER A 22 14.01 7.55 30.24
C SER A 22 15.04 7.81 29.13
N VAL A 23 16.33 7.51 29.27
CA VAL A 23 17.31 7.81 28.18
C VAL A 23 17.40 6.70 27.12
N GLY A 24 16.99 5.46 27.43
CA GLY A 24 17.13 4.30 26.53
C GLY A 24 16.01 4.11 25.48
N SER A 25 14.75 4.36 25.84
CA SER A 25 13.60 4.06 24.97
C SER A 25 13.54 4.96 23.73
N ASN A 26 13.79 6.26 23.89
CA ASN A 26 13.74 7.24 22.79
C ASN A 26 14.82 7.00 21.72
N SER A 27 15.97 6.40 22.06
CA SER A 27 17.03 6.11 21.08
C SER A 27 16.77 4.85 20.27
N GLU A 28 16.17 3.83 20.88
CA GLU A 28 15.84 2.58 20.19
C GLU A 28 14.69 2.82 19.20
N GLU A 29 13.69 3.57 19.64
CA GLU A 29 12.58 4.06 18.85
C GLU A 29 13.00 4.83 17.60
N ALA A 30 13.91 5.80 17.76
CA ALA A 30 14.47 6.54 16.63
C ALA A 30 15.24 5.64 15.65
N THR A 31 15.80 4.52 16.13
CA THR A 31 16.48 3.54 15.28
C THR A 31 15.48 2.70 14.50
N ILE A 32 14.42 2.20 15.15
CA ILE A 32 13.32 1.50 14.50
C ILE A 32 12.68 2.38 13.42
N ALA A 33 12.44 3.65 13.70
CA ALA A 33 11.90 4.61 12.74
C ALA A 33 12.75 4.72 11.47
N LYS A 34 14.08 4.74 11.61
CA LYS A 34 15.01 4.76 10.47
C LYS A 34 14.93 3.45 9.68
N LEU A 35 14.91 2.31 10.36
CA LEU A 35 14.80 1.00 9.71
C LEU A 35 13.48 0.87 8.93
N LEU A 36 12.36 1.29 9.53
CA LEU A 36 11.06 1.36 8.83
C LEU A 36 11.11 2.27 7.61
N LYS A 37 11.83 3.40 7.70
CA LYS A 37 12.01 4.31 6.57
C LYS A 37 12.84 3.66 5.45
N TYR A 38 13.95 3.00 5.77
CA TYR A 38 14.80 2.34 4.78
C TYR A 38 14.10 1.14 4.14
N GLY A 39 13.45 0.29 4.94
CA GLY A 39 12.62 -0.80 4.44
C GLY A 39 11.44 -0.38 3.56
N ARG A 40 11.15 0.92 3.44
CA ARG A 40 10.13 1.49 2.54
C ARG A 40 10.72 2.20 1.32
N LEU A 41 11.98 2.62 1.38
CA LEU A 41 12.64 3.40 0.31
C LEU A 41 13.50 2.54 -0.61
N GLU A 42 13.87 1.33 -0.19
CA GLU A 42 14.69 0.43 -1.00
C GLU A 42 13.79 -0.42 -1.90
N GLY A 43 13.96 -0.25 -3.22
CA GLY A 43 13.01 -0.66 -4.26
C GLY A 43 12.96 -2.15 -4.58
N ASP A 44 13.59 -3.01 -3.78
CA ASP A 44 13.46 -4.46 -3.90
C ASP A 44 12.92 -5.02 -2.57
N PRO A 45 11.85 -5.84 -2.59
CA PRO A 45 11.25 -6.42 -1.40
C PRO A 45 12.25 -7.17 -0.52
N PHE A 46 13.25 -7.85 -1.09
CA PHE A 46 14.23 -8.60 -0.30
C PHE A 46 15.17 -7.69 0.48
N THR A 47 15.59 -6.59 -0.13
CA THR A 47 16.43 -5.59 0.56
C THR A 47 15.62 -4.85 1.64
N ALA A 48 14.34 -4.60 1.39
CA ALA A 48 13.43 -4.06 2.39
C ALA A 48 13.29 -4.97 3.62
N LEU A 49 13.21 -6.29 3.40
CA LEU A 49 13.05 -7.28 4.47
C LEU A 49 14.21 -7.27 5.47
N ASP A 50 15.45 -7.07 5.05
CA ASP A 50 16.60 -7.01 5.97
C ASP A 50 16.45 -5.90 7.02
N PHE A 51 16.02 -4.71 6.60
CA PHE A 51 15.76 -3.60 7.53
C PHE A 51 14.56 -3.86 8.42
N LEU A 52 13.50 -4.44 7.85
CA LEU A 52 12.24 -4.69 8.55
C LEU A 52 12.39 -5.82 9.57
N ASP A 53 13.23 -6.81 9.30
CA ASP A 53 13.60 -7.87 10.24
C ASP A 53 14.33 -7.33 11.46
N ASP A 54 15.30 -6.41 11.27
CA ASP A 54 15.95 -5.75 12.42
C ASP A 54 14.95 -4.86 13.18
N ALA A 55 14.06 -4.16 12.47
CA ALA A 55 13.01 -3.35 13.10
C ALA A 55 12.09 -4.20 13.99
N VAL A 56 11.62 -5.34 13.48
CA VAL A 56 10.77 -6.28 14.25
C VAL A 56 11.54 -6.83 15.45
N LYS A 57 12.78 -7.31 15.28
CA LYS A 57 13.60 -7.84 16.38
C LYS A 57 13.82 -6.81 17.49
N ARG A 58 14.02 -5.53 17.13
CA ARG A 58 14.17 -4.43 18.09
C ARG A 58 12.86 -4.12 18.80
N ALA A 59 11.76 -4.05 18.07
CA ALA A 59 10.43 -3.80 18.63
C ALA A 59 9.99 -4.93 19.58
N GLU A 60 10.30 -6.20 19.28
CA GLU A 60 10.05 -7.33 20.18
C GLU A 60 10.82 -7.21 21.49
N ARG A 61 12.10 -6.79 21.43
CA ARG A 61 12.88 -6.51 22.64
C ARG A 61 12.29 -5.37 23.47
N MET A 62 11.75 -4.34 22.81
CA MET A 62 11.07 -3.25 23.50
C MET A 62 9.81 -3.75 24.22
N VAL A 63 9.00 -4.59 23.56
CA VAL A 63 7.80 -5.19 24.20
C VAL A 63 8.22 -6.03 25.41
N ALA A 64 9.21 -6.91 25.27
CA ALA A 64 9.70 -7.74 26.37
C ALA A 64 10.25 -6.91 27.54
N ALA A 65 10.91 -5.78 27.26
CA ALA A 65 11.38 -4.86 28.30
C ALA A 65 10.23 -4.10 28.99
N SER A 66 9.14 -3.84 28.27
CA SER A 66 7.97 -3.13 28.79
C SER A 66 7.09 -3.98 29.70
N GLU A 67 7.15 -5.32 29.62
CA GLU A 67 6.45 -6.24 30.54
C GLU A 67 6.93 -6.12 32.00
N GLY A 68 8.08 -5.46 32.23
CA GLY A 68 8.59 -5.12 33.57
C GLY A 68 8.43 -3.65 33.99
N GLY A 69 7.80 -2.80 33.17
CA GLY A 69 7.62 -1.35 33.39
C GLY A 69 6.14 -0.95 33.47
N GLY A 70 5.83 0.19 34.09
CA GLY A 70 4.46 0.61 34.39
C GLY A 70 3.53 0.78 33.17
N ASP A 71 2.21 0.74 33.43
CA ASP A 71 1.05 0.60 32.52
C ASP A 71 1.02 1.45 31.22
N GLY A 72 1.89 2.44 31.03
CA GLY A 72 1.93 3.31 29.85
C GLY A 72 2.95 2.89 28.76
N ASP A 73 4.06 2.25 29.13
CA ASP A 73 5.14 1.92 28.17
C ASP A 73 4.82 0.69 27.32
N GLY A 74 4.00 -0.22 27.86
CA GLY A 74 3.55 -1.43 27.15
C GLY A 74 2.75 -1.11 25.89
N GLY A 75 1.68 -0.32 26.01
CA GLY A 75 0.81 0.01 24.86
C GLY A 75 1.57 0.65 23.70
N ARG A 76 2.55 1.51 23.99
CA ARG A 76 3.43 2.14 22.99
C ARG A 76 4.35 1.13 22.31
N ALA A 77 5.03 0.26 23.07
CA ALA A 77 5.88 -0.78 22.51
C ALA A 77 5.07 -1.77 21.63
N PHE A 78 3.86 -2.11 22.05
CA PHE A 78 2.91 -2.91 21.26
C PHE A 78 2.55 -2.23 19.93
N GLY A 79 2.25 -0.92 19.94
CA GLY A 79 1.97 -0.15 18.73
C GLY A 79 3.15 -0.07 17.75
N VAL A 80 4.38 0.06 18.27
CA VAL A 80 5.61 0.05 17.46
C VAL A 80 5.81 -1.32 16.80
N LEU A 81 5.67 -2.41 17.56
CA LEU A 81 5.81 -3.76 17.01
C LEU A 81 4.73 -4.05 15.96
N ALA A 82 3.47 -3.69 16.23
CA ALA A 82 2.40 -3.85 15.24
C ALA A 82 2.71 -3.10 13.94
N SER A 83 3.23 -1.87 14.03
CA SER A 83 3.62 -1.09 12.84
C SER A 83 4.76 -1.74 12.04
N CYS A 84 5.72 -2.38 12.73
CA CYS A 84 6.80 -3.12 12.09
C CYS A 84 6.28 -4.37 11.38
N LEU A 85 5.38 -5.11 12.02
CA LEU A 85 4.75 -6.30 11.44
C LEU A 85 3.90 -5.96 10.22
N VAL A 86 3.12 -4.87 10.25
CA VAL A 86 2.36 -4.39 9.07
C VAL A 86 3.30 -4.07 7.91
N ALA A 87 4.39 -3.35 8.17
CA ALA A 87 5.36 -2.98 7.14
C ALA A 87 6.09 -4.20 6.57
N ARG A 88 6.54 -5.14 7.43
CA ARG A 88 7.20 -6.37 7.00
C ARG A 88 6.25 -7.29 6.25
N GLY A 89 5.02 -7.46 6.74
CA GLY A 89 3.96 -8.19 6.06
C GLY A 89 3.72 -7.67 4.63
N ASN A 90 3.67 -6.35 4.45
CA ASN A 90 3.56 -5.74 3.13
C ASN A 90 4.77 -6.06 2.21
N ALA A 91 5.99 -6.00 2.74
CA ALA A 91 7.18 -6.38 1.99
C ALA A 91 7.19 -7.88 1.63
N LEU A 92 6.73 -8.75 2.54
CA LEU A 92 6.59 -10.18 2.31
C LEU A 92 5.56 -10.49 1.21
N LEU A 93 4.45 -9.73 1.13
CA LEU A 93 3.53 -9.80 0.00
C LEU A 93 4.24 -9.46 -1.32
N GLY A 94 5.06 -8.40 -1.33
CA GLY A 94 5.91 -8.03 -2.48
C GLY A 94 6.89 -9.12 -2.89
N ALA A 95 7.48 -9.80 -1.91
CA ALA A 95 8.38 -10.95 -2.09
C ALA A 95 7.64 -12.27 -2.42
N GLN A 96 6.30 -12.25 -2.44
CA GLN A 96 5.44 -13.42 -2.65
C GLN A 96 5.58 -14.52 -1.59
N ASP A 97 6.05 -14.17 -0.39
CA ASP A 97 6.04 -15.06 0.77
C ASP A 97 4.71 -14.93 1.51
N TRP A 98 3.69 -15.60 0.96
CA TRP A 98 2.30 -15.46 1.41
C TRP A 98 2.10 -15.94 2.84
N ASP A 99 2.78 -17.01 3.26
CA ASP A 99 2.61 -17.59 4.59
C ASP A 99 3.27 -16.72 5.67
N ALA A 100 4.47 -16.20 5.43
CA ALA A 100 5.11 -15.28 6.36
C ALA A 100 4.34 -13.94 6.42
N ALA A 101 3.86 -13.44 5.27
CA ALA A 101 3.03 -12.24 5.23
C ALA A 101 1.75 -12.42 6.07
N ASP A 102 1.06 -13.54 5.89
CA ASP A 102 -0.15 -13.89 6.64
C ASP A 102 0.11 -13.94 8.16
N ALA A 103 1.20 -14.58 8.58
CA ALA A 103 1.57 -14.69 9.99
C ALA A 103 1.79 -13.31 10.64
N ASP A 104 2.55 -12.44 9.97
CA ASP A 104 2.84 -11.09 10.45
C ASP A 104 1.59 -10.21 10.51
N LEU A 105 0.79 -10.22 9.46
CA LEU A 105 -0.38 -9.36 9.35
C LEU A 105 -1.48 -9.80 10.33
N ASN A 106 -1.67 -11.12 10.54
CA ASN A 106 -2.60 -11.61 11.58
C ASN A 106 -2.12 -11.23 12.99
N ARG A 107 -0.81 -11.36 13.26
CA ARG A 107 -0.24 -10.93 14.55
C ARG A 107 -0.45 -9.44 14.76
N ALA A 108 -0.18 -8.61 13.74
CA ALA A 108 -0.42 -7.18 13.79
C ALA A 108 -1.90 -6.84 14.01
N ALA A 109 -2.81 -7.46 13.26
CA ALA A 109 -4.25 -7.23 13.37
C ALA A 109 -4.78 -7.61 14.77
N SER A 110 -4.31 -8.73 15.34
CA SER A 110 -4.64 -9.16 16.70
C SER A 110 -4.18 -8.13 17.74
N MET A 111 -2.91 -7.69 17.65
CA MET A 111 -2.36 -6.67 18.55
C MET A 111 -3.15 -5.35 18.43
N LEU A 112 -3.37 -4.87 17.21
CA LEU A 112 -4.10 -3.63 16.95
C LEU A 112 -5.55 -3.72 17.42
N SER A 113 -6.23 -4.85 17.26
CA SER A 113 -7.61 -5.02 17.72
C SER A 113 -7.73 -5.09 19.23
N SER A 114 -6.71 -5.62 19.92
CA SER A 114 -6.69 -5.75 21.39
C SER A 114 -6.48 -4.43 22.14
N LEU A 115 -5.97 -3.39 21.46
CA LEU A 115 -5.75 -2.09 22.08
C LEU A 115 -7.10 -1.39 22.37
N PRO A 116 -7.28 -0.78 23.55
CA PRO A 116 -8.52 -0.07 23.87
C PRO A 116 -8.76 1.06 22.88
N GLU A 117 -10.03 1.30 22.52
CA GLU A 117 -10.37 2.46 21.72
C GLU A 117 -9.99 3.73 22.49
N PRO A 118 -9.24 4.65 21.87
CA PRO A 118 -8.84 5.88 22.53
C PRO A 118 -10.08 6.71 22.87
N SER A 119 -10.26 7.01 24.16
CA SER A 119 -11.45 7.69 24.68
C SER A 119 -11.46 9.21 24.40
N THR A 120 -10.32 9.77 23.96
CA THR A 120 -10.16 11.17 23.58
C THR A 120 -9.27 11.32 22.34
N SER A 121 -9.37 12.45 21.64
CA SER A 121 -8.51 12.78 20.49
C SER A 121 -7.03 12.93 20.86
N GLU A 122 -6.72 13.34 22.09
CA GLU A 122 -5.33 13.33 22.61
C GLU A 122 -4.79 11.92 22.82
N GLN A 123 -5.62 10.96 23.26
CA GLN A 123 -5.24 9.55 23.35
C GLN A 123 -5.12 8.89 21.96
N GLN A 124 -5.90 9.34 20.98
CA GLN A 124 -5.72 8.94 19.57
C GLN A 124 -4.32 9.29 19.05
N GLY A 125 -3.80 10.47 19.43
CA GLY A 125 -2.43 10.91 19.06
C GLY A 125 -1.31 10.35 19.93
N GLN A 126 -1.58 9.96 21.19
CA GLN A 126 -0.53 9.51 22.13
C GLN A 126 -0.23 8.00 22.11
N VAL A 127 -1.23 7.14 21.87
CA VAL A 127 -0.99 5.68 21.78
C VAL A 127 -0.27 5.32 20.49
N PHE A 128 -0.42 6.18 19.47
CA PHE A 128 0.22 6.03 18.19
C PHE A 128 0.83 7.35 17.75
N SER A 129 1.97 7.71 18.34
CA SER A 129 2.93 8.56 17.65
C SER A 129 3.49 7.73 16.49
N TYR A 130 2.68 7.60 15.43
CA TYR A 130 3.17 7.07 14.17
C TYR A 130 4.30 7.97 13.74
N TYR A 131 5.48 7.38 13.57
CA TYR A 131 6.65 8.10 13.13
C TYR A 131 6.31 8.86 11.85
N GLU A 132 6.13 10.17 11.98
CA GLU A 132 6.41 11.18 10.98
C GLU A 132 7.91 11.13 10.62
N ALA A 133 8.42 9.97 10.19
CA ALA A 133 9.79 9.84 9.70
C ALA A 133 9.91 10.33 8.25
N SER A 134 9.05 11.25 7.83
CA SER A 134 9.30 12.34 6.88
C SER A 134 7.96 12.94 6.43
N ALA A 135 7.99 14.17 5.93
CA ALA A 135 6.88 14.81 5.24
C ALA A 135 6.31 14.02 4.02
N ASN A 136 6.84 12.83 3.72
CA ASN A 136 6.46 11.97 2.60
C ASN A 136 6.13 10.52 3.02
N CYS A 137 6.00 10.19 4.32
CA CYS A 137 5.87 8.80 4.78
C CYS A 137 4.68 8.60 5.74
N THR A 138 3.49 8.39 5.17
CA THR A 138 2.25 8.07 5.89
C THR A 138 1.77 6.69 5.44
N VAL A 139 2.17 5.62 6.13
CA VAL A 139 1.56 4.29 5.89
C VAL A 139 0.52 3.96 6.96
N CYS A 140 0.61 4.56 8.14
CA CYS A 140 -0.43 4.45 9.14
C CYS A 140 -0.49 5.82 9.82
N ASN A 141 -1.44 6.67 9.44
CA ASN A 141 -1.72 7.91 10.19
C ASN A 141 -2.59 7.62 11.43
N SER A 142 -3.12 6.40 11.53
CA SER A 142 -4.01 5.95 12.60
C SER A 142 -3.93 4.44 12.79
N ARG A 143 -4.34 3.99 13.98
CA ARG A 143 -4.53 2.57 14.32
C ARG A 143 -5.46 1.88 13.33
N GLN A 144 -6.53 2.59 12.97
CA GLN A 144 -7.58 2.11 12.09
C GLN A 144 -7.04 1.93 10.66
N MET A 145 -6.20 2.84 10.18
CA MET A 145 -5.51 2.65 8.90
C MET A 145 -4.59 1.42 8.95
N ALA A 146 -3.76 1.29 10.00
CA ALA A 146 -2.87 0.13 10.15
C ALA A 146 -3.64 -1.20 10.18
N LEU A 147 -4.78 -1.23 10.87
CA LEU A 147 -5.63 -2.41 10.97
C LEU A 147 -6.32 -2.73 9.64
N SER A 148 -6.78 -1.71 8.92
CA SER A 148 -7.38 -1.87 7.58
C SER A 148 -6.36 -2.44 6.59
N LEU A 149 -5.14 -1.89 6.58
CA LEU A 149 -4.05 -2.38 5.76
C LEU A 149 -3.63 -3.81 6.13
N ALA A 150 -3.62 -4.16 7.42
CA ALA A 150 -3.36 -5.52 7.86
C ALA A 150 -4.40 -6.49 7.29
N TYR A 151 -5.69 -6.17 7.40
CA TYR A 151 -6.77 -6.99 6.83
C TYR A 151 -6.72 -7.07 5.30
N ASP A 152 -6.41 -5.98 4.60
CA ASP A 152 -6.19 -5.98 3.15
C ASP A 152 -5.05 -6.93 2.76
N GLY A 153 -3.92 -6.89 3.47
CA GLY A 153 -2.80 -7.78 3.21
C GLY A 153 -3.09 -9.26 3.51
N ILE A 154 -3.84 -9.56 4.58
CA ILE A 154 -4.31 -10.91 4.91
C ILE A 154 -5.19 -11.45 3.77
N GLY A 155 -6.11 -10.63 3.26
CA GLY A 155 -6.95 -11.02 2.12
C GLY A 155 -6.12 -11.37 0.88
N HIS A 156 -5.06 -10.60 0.59
CA HIS A 156 -4.15 -10.90 -0.51
C HIS A 156 -3.39 -12.23 -0.31
N SER A 157 -2.81 -12.46 0.87
CA SER A 157 -2.08 -13.70 1.16
C SER A 157 -2.99 -14.94 1.06
N LEU A 158 -4.23 -14.84 1.55
CA LEU A 158 -5.24 -15.91 1.46
C LEU A 158 -5.66 -16.17 0.02
N SER A 159 -5.92 -15.11 -0.75
CA SER A 159 -6.31 -15.22 -2.17
C SER A 159 -5.24 -15.93 -3.00
N GLN A 160 -3.96 -15.62 -2.77
CA GLN A 160 -2.86 -16.26 -3.50
C GLN A 160 -2.65 -17.73 -3.14
N ARG A 161 -3.16 -18.16 -1.98
CA ARG A 161 -3.20 -19.57 -1.57
C ARG A 161 -4.51 -20.28 -1.96
N GLY A 162 -5.37 -19.62 -2.75
CA GLY A 162 -6.66 -20.15 -3.19
C GLY A 162 -7.73 -20.23 -2.08
N ARG A 163 -7.48 -19.63 -0.91
CA ARG A 163 -8.41 -19.61 0.24
C ARG A 163 -9.37 -18.43 0.11
N PHE A 164 -10.15 -18.42 -0.96
CA PHE A 164 -10.92 -17.25 -1.37
C PHE A 164 -12.05 -16.89 -0.39
N GLU A 165 -12.73 -17.85 0.21
CA GLU A 165 -13.78 -17.60 1.20
C GLU A 165 -13.23 -16.89 2.43
N GLU A 166 -12.02 -17.26 2.86
CA GLU A 166 -11.35 -16.61 3.98
C GLU A 166 -10.80 -15.24 3.59
N ALA A 167 -10.32 -15.09 2.35
CA ALA A 167 -9.93 -13.79 1.82
C ALA A 167 -11.12 -12.81 1.79
N VAL A 168 -12.33 -13.26 1.43
CA VAL A 168 -13.56 -12.44 1.52
C VAL A 168 -13.75 -11.94 2.94
N MET A 169 -13.66 -12.80 3.95
CA MET A 169 -13.81 -12.39 5.36
C MET A 169 -12.77 -11.34 5.77
N ALA A 170 -11.51 -11.49 5.34
CA ALA A 170 -10.47 -10.51 5.63
C ALA A 170 -10.72 -9.15 4.96
N PHE A 171 -11.11 -9.14 3.68
CA PHE A 171 -11.42 -7.90 2.97
C PHE A 171 -12.71 -7.23 3.48
N GLU A 172 -13.70 -8.01 3.93
CA GLU A 172 -14.90 -7.49 4.61
C GLU A 172 -14.55 -6.91 5.99
N ALA A 173 -13.62 -7.51 6.73
CA ALA A 173 -13.10 -6.92 7.98
C ALA A 173 -12.39 -5.59 7.71
N CYS A 174 -11.56 -5.49 6.66
CA CYS A 174 -10.99 -4.22 6.20
C CYS A 174 -12.09 -3.18 5.92
N SER A 175 -13.10 -3.55 5.12
CA SER A 175 -14.24 -2.69 4.81
C SER A 175 -15.00 -2.25 6.05
N GLY A 176 -15.15 -3.13 7.04
CA GLY A 176 -15.78 -2.83 8.32
C GLY A 176 -15.04 -1.76 9.12
N VAL A 177 -13.71 -1.86 9.22
CA VAL A 177 -12.89 -0.84 9.89
C VAL A 177 -13.03 0.51 9.19
N LEU A 178 -12.97 0.55 7.86
CA LEU A 178 -13.14 1.77 7.07
C LEU A 178 -14.52 2.39 7.27
N ALA A 179 -15.59 1.60 7.18
CA ALA A 179 -16.96 2.06 7.34
C ALA A 179 -17.25 2.61 8.74
N SER A 180 -16.78 1.94 9.79
CA SER A 180 -16.93 2.42 11.18
C SER A 180 -16.17 3.73 11.46
N ASN A 181 -15.21 4.09 10.61
CA ASN A 181 -14.38 5.27 10.76
C ASN A 181 -14.53 6.27 9.59
N ALA A 182 -15.63 6.18 8.83
CA ALA A 182 -15.92 7.12 7.74
C ALA A 182 -16.12 8.57 8.25
N SER A 183 -16.57 8.75 9.50
CA SER A 183 -16.76 10.08 10.11
C SER A 183 -15.45 10.86 10.28
N ILE A 184 -14.31 10.18 10.34
CA ILE A 184 -12.97 10.78 10.39
C ILE A 184 -12.29 10.79 9.02
N GLY A 185 -13.00 10.42 7.95
CA GLY A 185 -12.54 10.46 6.56
C GLY A 185 -11.67 9.27 6.12
N LEU A 186 -11.58 8.20 6.92
CA LEU A 186 -10.71 7.05 6.61
C LEU A 186 -11.10 6.31 5.31
N ASP A 187 -12.38 6.34 4.95
CA ASP A 187 -12.95 5.71 3.75
C ASP A 187 -12.56 6.42 2.45
N VAL A 188 -12.23 7.71 2.53
CA VAL A 188 -11.78 8.53 1.40
C VAL A 188 -10.26 8.73 1.35
N GLU A 189 -9.52 8.18 2.32
CA GLU A 189 -8.06 8.20 2.28
C GLU A 189 -7.52 7.29 1.16
N GLU A 190 -6.54 7.81 0.43
CA GLU A 190 -5.85 7.07 -0.63
C GLU A 190 -5.04 5.91 -0.04
N VAL A 191 -4.95 4.81 -0.80
CA VAL A 191 -4.05 3.72 -0.46
C VAL A 191 -2.60 4.25 -0.38
N PRO A 192 -1.85 3.98 0.70
CA PRO A 192 -0.50 4.48 0.84
C PRO A 192 0.43 4.06 -0.31
N ARG A 193 1.27 5.00 -0.76
CA ARG A 193 2.31 4.70 -1.75
C ARG A 193 3.29 3.68 -1.19
N GLY A 194 3.65 2.68 -1.99
CA GLY A 194 4.50 1.57 -1.57
C GLY A 194 3.76 0.44 -0.85
N TRP A 195 2.44 0.56 -0.66
CA TRP A 195 1.63 -0.60 -0.30
C TRP A 195 1.58 -1.58 -1.47
N PHE A 196 1.52 -2.87 -1.18
CA PHE A 196 1.49 -3.94 -2.16
C PHE A 196 0.33 -3.71 -3.13
N VAL A 197 0.59 -3.68 -4.45
CA VAL A 197 -0.43 -3.38 -5.47
C VAL A 197 -1.14 -2.01 -5.26
N ALA A 198 -0.47 -1.02 -4.66
CA ALA A 198 -1.02 0.34 -4.49
C ALA A 198 -1.26 1.08 -5.82
N GLY A 199 -0.58 0.66 -6.90
CA GLY A 199 -0.60 1.31 -8.21
C GLY A 199 -1.73 0.81 -9.11
N LEU A 200 -2.90 1.43 -9.01
CA LEU A 200 -4.01 1.21 -9.94
C LEU A 200 -4.00 2.31 -11.00
N ARG A 201 -3.96 1.93 -12.28
CA ARG A 201 -3.84 2.92 -13.38
C ARG A 201 -5.15 3.75 -13.39
N GLY A 202 -5.08 5.09 -13.36
CA GLY A 202 -6.26 5.99 -13.34
C GLY A 202 -6.37 6.93 -12.12
N GLY A 203 -5.50 6.74 -11.13
CA GLY A 203 -5.47 7.50 -9.87
C GLY A 203 -5.31 6.53 -8.69
N PRO A 204 -4.74 6.95 -7.55
CA PRO A 204 -4.75 6.10 -6.36
C PRO A 204 -6.21 5.88 -5.94
N PRO A 205 -6.67 4.63 -5.78
CA PRO A 205 -7.99 4.37 -5.23
C PRO A 205 -8.02 4.83 -3.77
N THR A 206 -9.21 5.11 -3.25
CA THR A 206 -9.37 5.15 -1.80
C THR A 206 -9.21 3.75 -1.20
N MET A 207 -8.90 3.67 0.09
CA MET A 207 -8.87 2.40 0.82
C MET A 207 -10.20 1.64 0.69
N LEU A 208 -11.33 2.34 0.72
CA LEU A 208 -12.64 1.70 0.57
C LEU A 208 -12.87 1.14 -0.84
N GLN A 209 -12.49 1.90 -1.87
CA GLN A 209 -12.55 1.44 -3.25
C GLN A 209 -11.72 0.17 -3.44
N ARG A 210 -10.48 0.17 -2.96
CA ARG A 210 -9.60 -1.01 -2.99
C ARG A 210 -10.20 -2.20 -2.24
N ALA A 211 -10.68 -1.99 -1.02
CA ALA A 211 -11.28 -3.05 -0.22
C ALA A 211 -12.48 -3.69 -0.94
N ARG A 212 -13.36 -2.89 -1.55
CA ARG A 212 -14.50 -3.39 -2.32
C ARG A 212 -14.09 -4.16 -3.58
N LEU A 213 -13.11 -3.66 -4.33
CA LEU A 213 -12.55 -4.41 -5.46
C LEU A 213 -12.05 -5.77 -4.98
N ASN A 214 -11.25 -5.80 -3.91
CA ASN A 214 -10.66 -7.01 -3.39
C ASN A 214 -11.71 -8.01 -2.86
N VAL A 215 -12.78 -7.54 -2.19
CA VAL A 215 -13.94 -8.38 -1.86
C VAL A 215 -14.53 -9.01 -3.13
N ALA A 216 -14.77 -8.21 -4.16
CA ALA A 216 -15.35 -8.72 -5.40
C ALA A 216 -14.46 -9.74 -6.11
N LEU A 217 -13.14 -9.49 -6.16
CA LEU A 217 -12.17 -10.43 -6.72
C LEU A 217 -12.20 -11.75 -5.93
N ALA A 218 -12.10 -11.69 -4.61
CA ALA A 218 -12.14 -12.88 -3.76
C ALA A 218 -13.45 -13.65 -3.91
N LYS A 219 -14.62 -12.98 -3.95
CA LYS A 219 -15.91 -13.62 -4.22
C LYS A 219 -15.93 -14.36 -5.55
N TYR A 220 -15.39 -13.74 -6.60
CA TYR A 220 -15.31 -14.41 -7.90
C TYR A 220 -14.41 -15.64 -7.84
N GLY A 221 -13.26 -15.55 -7.17
CA GLY A 221 -12.35 -16.68 -6.94
C GLY A 221 -13.00 -17.83 -6.15
N ALA A 222 -13.88 -17.51 -5.20
CA ALA A 222 -14.69 -18.48 -4.46
C ALA A 222 -15.88 -19.05 -5.26
N GLY A 223 -16.08 -18.62 -6.51
CA GLY A 223 -17.21 -19.05 -7.35
C GLY A 223 -18.52 -18.27 -7.12
N ASP A 224 -18.54 -17.28 -6.23
CA ASP A 224 -19.66 -16.34 -6.08
C ASP A 224 -19.57 -15.23 -7.14
N THR A 225 -19.79 -15.60 -8.40
CA THR A 225 -19.69 -14.68 -9.54
C THR A 225 -20.77 -13.59 -9.52
N VAL A 226 -21.94 -13.89 -8.96
CA VAL A 226 -23.07 -12.95 -8.84
C VAL A 226 -22.80 -11.94 -7.73
N GLY A 227 -22.35 -12.38 -6.56
CA GLY A 227 -21.98 -11.48 -5.46
C GLY A 227 -20.78 -10.62 -5.82
N SER A 228 -19.80 -11.16 -6.55
CA SER A 228 -18.70 -10.37 -7.12
C SER A 228 -19.22 -9.22 -8.00
N LEU A 229 -20.10 -9.53 -8.95
CA LEU A 229 -20.68 -8.53 -9.85
C LEU A 229 -21.50 -7.47 -9.09
N SER A 230 -22.28 -7.85 -8.08
CA SER A 230 -23.05 -6.91 -7.24
C SER A 230 -22.12 -5.88 -6.59
N ILE A 231 -21.05 -6.35 -5.93
CA ILE A 231 -20.08 -5.46 -5.27
C ILE A 231 -19.39 -4.56 -6.29
N LEU A 232 -19.00 -5.07 -7.46
CA LEU A 232 -18.39 -4.26 -8.52
C LEU A 232 -19.34 -3.17 -8.98
N GLN A 233 -20.62 -3.46 -9.19
CA GLN A 233 -21.62 -2.48 -9.61
C GLN A 233 -21.85 -1.39 -8.55
N GLU A 234 -21.83 -1.74 -7.27
CA GLU A 234 -21.98 -0.82 -6.13
C GLU A 234 -20.71 -0.03 -5.77
N THR A 235 -19.54 -0.47 -6.27
CA THR A 235 -18.28 0.22 -6.04
C THR A 235 -18.28 1.56 -6.75
N ASP A 236 -17.97 2.63 -6.02
CA ASP A 236 -17.70 3.94 -6.60
C ASP A 236 -16.42 3.87 -7.43
N LYS A 237 -16.53 4.11 -8.74
CA LYS A 237 -15.41 4.06 -9.68
C LYS A 237 -14.94 5.44 -10.10
N GLY A 238 -15.38 6.48 -9.37
CA GLY A 238 -15.21 7.88 -9.75
C GLY A 238 -16.27 8.33 -10.76
N PRO A 239 -16.13 9.57 -11.28
CA PRO A 239 -17.05 10.15 -12.26
C PRO A 239 -17.22 9.29 -13.51
N ASP A 240 -18.31 9.50 -14.23
CA ASP A 240 -18.60 8.81 -15.49
C ASP A 240 -17.44 9.05 -16.48
N PRO A 241 -16.99 8.03 -17.24
CA PRO A 241 -15.97 8.20 -18.26
C PRO A 241 -16.33 9.28 -19.29
N LEU A 242 -17.61 9.49 -19.57
CA LEU A 242 -18.08 10.54 -20.47
C LEU A 242 -17.92 11.95 -19.90
N ASP A 243 -17.90 12.10 -18.58
CA ASP A 243 -17.73 13.38 -17.89
C ASP A 243 -16.26 13.84 -17.84
N LYS A 244 -15.32 13.00 -18.31
CA LYS A 244 -13.86 13.26 -18.33
C LYS A 244 -13.27 13.69 -16.99
N GLY A 245 -13.95 13.39 -15.89
CA GLY A 245 -13.48 13.67 -14.54
C GLY A 245 -12.40 12.69 -14.10
N PHE A 246 -11.53 13.15 -13.20
CA PHE A 246 -10.51 12.37 -12.52
C PHE A 246 -10.65 12.53 -11.00
N PRO A 247 -10.26 11.53 -10.19
CA PRO A 247 -9.65 10.23 -10.56
C PRO A 247 -10.67 9.19 -11.03
N GLN A 248 -10.24 8.17 -11.76
CA GLN A 248 -11.09 7.02 -12.13
C GLN A 248 -10.48 5.71 -11.69
N PHE A 249 -11.31 4.83 -11.15
CA PHE A 249 -10.87 3.53 -10.67
C PHE A 249 -11.01 2.47 -11.77
N TRP A 250 -10.05 2.45 -12.70
CA TRP A 250 -10.13 1.61 -13.89
C TRP A 250 -10.09 0.10 -13.60
N ASP A 251 -9.38 -0.35 -12.57
CA ASP A 251 -9.30 -1.78 -12.24
C ASP A 251 -10.67 -2.35 -11.88
N ALA A 252 -11.48 -1.60 -11.13
CA ALA A 252 -12.86 -1.99 -10.84
C ALA A 252 -13.75 -2.04 -12.08
N ARG A 253 -13.54 -1.15 -13.06
CA ARG A 253 -14.27 -1.19 -14.34
C ARG A 253 -13.87 -2.41 -15.16
N ALA A 254 -12.57 -2.68 -15.27
CA ALA A 254 -12.06 -3.85 -15.98
C ALA A 254 -12.54 -5.16 -15.31
N ALA A 255 -12.54 -5.23 -13.98
CA ALA A 255 -13.04 -6.38 -13.23
C ALA A 255 -14.54 -6.55 -13.46
N GLN A 256 -15.30 -5.45 -13.52
CA GLN A 256 -16.73 -5.48 -13.84
C GLN A 256 -16.98 -6.02 -15.26
N VAL A 257 -16.16 -5.68 -16.25
CA VAL A 257 -16.27 -6.25 -17.61
C VAL A 257 -16.13 -7.77 -17.57
N ALA A 258 -15.06 -8.26 -16.92
CA ALA A 258 -14.82 -9.70 -16.80
C ALA A 258 -15.94 -10.42 -16.04
N ALA A 259 -16.43 -9.81 -14.94
CA ALA A 259 -17.53 -10.36 -14.16
C ALA A 259 -18.85 -10.36 -14.94
N LEU A 260 -19.17 -9.29 -15.70
CA LEU A 260 -20.36 -9.24 -16.55
C LEU A 260 -20.33 -10.35 -17.60
N PHE A 261 -19.20 -10.51 -18.30
CA PHE A 261 -19.02 -11.55 -19.31
C PHE A 261 -19.13 -12.96 -18.70
N GLY A 262 -18.42 -13.22 -17.60
CA GLY A 262 -18.49 -14.52 -16.92
C GLY A 262 -19.86 -14.87 -16.34
N ASN A 263 -20.74 -13.88 -16.13
CA ASN A 263 -22.14 -14.09 -15.75
C ASN A 263 -23.11 -14.12 -16.95
N GLY A 264 -22.61 -14.13 -18.19
CA GLY A 264 -23.41 -14.21 -19.43
C GLY A 264 -24.09 -12.89 -19.85
N TYR A 265 -23.61 -11.74 -19.35
CA TYR A 265 -24.13 -10.43 -19.70
C TYR A 265 -23.29 -9.73 -20.79
N ASP A 266 -23.02 -10.41 -21.90
CA ASP A 266 -22.10 -9.98 -22.96
C ASP A 266 -22.34 -8.55 -23.45
N GLY A 267 -23.60 -8.18 -23.70
CA GLY A 267 -23.95 -6.83 -24.16
C GLY A 267 -23.65 -5.73 -23.13
N LYS A 268 -23.76 -6.04 -21.83
CA LYS A 268 -23.38 -5.10 -20.77
C LYS A 268 -21.87 -5.03 -20.59
N ALA A 269 -21.18 -6.18 -20.73
CA ALA A 269 -19.73 -6.23 -20.70
C ALA A 269 -19.11 -5.40 -21.83
N GLU A 270 -19.68 -5.49 -23.04
CA GLU A 270 -19.32 -4.64 -24.19
C GLU A 270 -19.49 -3.15 -23.87
N LEU A 271 -20.64 -2.75 -23.32
CA LEU A 271 -20.90 -1.35 -23.00
C LEU A 271 -19.87 -0.80 -22.00
N GLU A 272 -19.59 -1.53 -20.92
CA GLU A 272 -18.61 -1.13 -19.91
C GLU A 272 -17.19 -1.09 -20.51
N TRP A 273 -16.85 -2.05 -21.39
CA TRP A 273 -15.55 -2.05 -22.08
C TRP A 273 -15.40 -0.85 -23.02
N GLN A 274 -16.43 -0.49 -23.78
CA GLN A 274 -16.42 0.71 -24.63
C GLN A 274 -16.22 1.99 -23.80
N GLN A 275 -16.88 2.08 -22.65
CA GLN A 275 -16.67 3.19 -21.72
C GLN A 275 -15.24 3.22 -21.21
N LEU A 276 -14.67 2.09 -20.78
CA LEU A 276 -13.27 1.98 -20.36
C LEU A 276 -12.29 2.29 -21.50
N CYS A 277 -12.65 2.01 -22.75
CA CYS A 277 -11.84 2.34 -23.92
C CYS A 277 -11.94 3.81 -24.33
N THR A 278 -12.86 4.58 -23.76
CA THR A 278 -13.05 5.99 -24.12
C THR A 278 -11.78 6.77 -23.81
N SER A 279 -11.40 7.62 -24.76
CA SER A 279 -10.16 8.39 -24.61
C SER A 279 -10.28 9.45 -23.54
N HIS A 280 -9.43 9.31 -22.52
CA HIS A 280 -9.28 10.30 -21.48
C HIS A 280 -8.10 11.22 -21.83
N PRO A 281 -8.26 12.55 -21.69
CA PRO A 281 -7.11 13.44 -21.72
C PRO A 281 -6.12 12.93 -20.66
N PRO A 282 -4.83 12.76 -20.98
CA PRO A 282 -3.88 12.40 -19.94
C PRO A 282 -4.01 13.42 -18.80
N PRO A 283 -3.91 13.00 -17.52
CA PRO A 283 -3.82 13.97 -16.43
C PRO A 283 -2.76 15.00 -16.83
N PRO A 284 -3.05 16.31 -16.72
CA PRO A 284 -2.21 17.35 -17.29
C PRO A 284 -0.78 17.09 -16.85
N PRO A 285 0.19 17.04 -17.78
CA PRO A 285 1.52 16.62 -17.41
C PRO A 285 2.02 17.64 -16.41
N SER A 286 2.31 17.18 -15.20
CA SER A 286 3.05 17.97 -14.23
C SER A 286 4.51 17.97 -14.65
N VAL A 287 4.83 18.33 -15.91
CA VAL A 287 6.22 18.48 -16.38
C VAL A 287 6.89 19.41 -15.39
N PRO A 288 7.78 18.91 -14.52
CA PRO A 288 8.34 19.77 -13.52
C PRO A 288 9.32 20.68 -14.27
N LYS A 289 9.04 21.98 -14.33
CA LYS A 289 9.99 22.97 -14.89
C LYS A 289 11.28 23.04 -14.08
N SER A 290 11.28 22.48 -12.87
CA SER A 290 12.43 22.38 -11.97
C SER A 290 13.28 21.14 -12.28
N LYS A 291 14.58 21.37 -12.52
CA LYS A 291 15.58 20.31 -12.70
C LYS A 291 15.63 19.32 -11.54
N VAL A 292 15.36 19.76 -10.30
CA VAL A 292 15.35 18.90 -9.11
C VAL A 292 14.22 17.89 -9.17
N LYS A 293 13.02 18.32 -9.55
CA LYS A 293 11.85 17.44 -9.68
C LYS A 293 11.98 16.47 -10.85
N GLN A 294 12.67 16.86 -11.93
CA GLN A 294 13.03 15.95 -13.03
C GLN A 294 13.99 14.83 -12.58
N TYR A 295 14.94 15.14 -11.70
CA TYR A 295 15.82 14.13 -11.10
C TYR A 295 15.07 13.16 -10.19
N VAL A 296 14.09 13.66 -9.42
CA VAL A 296 13.22 12.81 -8.58
C VAL A 296 12.35 11.88 -9.43
N ASN A 297 11.81 12.34 -10.56
CA ASN A 297 11.04 11.47 -11.47
C ASN A 297 11.90 10.35 -12.08
N ARG A 298 13.16 10.62 -12.44
CA ARG A 298 14.09 9.58 -12.90
C ARG A 298 14.46 8.58 -11.81
N ALA A 299 14.52 9.01 -10.55
CA ALA A 299 14.75 8.10 -9.43
C ALA A 299 13.53 7.19 -9.20
N ALA A 300 12.32 7.74 -9.28
CA ALA A 300 11.07 6.98 -9.21
C ALA A 300 10.97 5.91 -10.30
N GLN A 301 11.39 6.23 -11.54
CA GLN A 301 11.41 5.21 -12.60
C GLN A 301 12.38 4.07 -12.33
N ARG A 302 13.58 4.37 -11.86
CA ARG A 302 14.56 3.33 -11.54
C ARG A 302 14.09 2.39 -10.44
N MET A 303 13.20 2.86 -9.56
CA MET A 303 12.53 2.01 -8.57
C MET A 303 11.52 1.08 -9.26
N LEU A 304 10.66 1.61 -10.14
CA LEU A 304 9.71 0.80 -10.93
C LEU A 304 10.41 -0.25 -11.82
N ASP A 305 11.56 0.10 -12.42
CA ASP A 305 12.35 -0.83 -13.24
C ASP A 305 13.07 -1.90 -12.41
N ALA A 306 13.45 -1.58 -11.16
CA ALA A 306 14.08 -2.52 -10.23
C ALA A 306 13.06 -3.52 -9.63
N GLU A 307 11.80 -3.10 -9.50
CA GLU A 307 10.74 -3.85 -8.85
C GLU A 307 10.33 -5.15 -9.57
N ARG A 308 10.66 -5.37 -10.87
CA ARG A 308 10.14 -6.49 -11.71
C ARG A 308 8.62 -6.75 -11.58
N LEU A 309 7.88 -5.83 -10.97
CA LEU A 309 6.43 -5.81 -10.94
C LEU A 309 6.02 -5.62 -12.39
N VAL A 310 5.48 -6.69 -12.96
CA VAL A 310 5.17 -6.86 -14.38
C VAL A 310 4.33 -5.67 -14.87
N THR A 311 5.03 -4.64 -15.31
CA THR A 311 4.57 -3.58 -16.17
C THR A 311 5.60 -3.56 -17.29
N ALA A 312 5.35 -4.34 -18.36
CA ALA A 312 6.14 -4.20 -19.57
C ALA A 312 5.95 -2.74 -20.05
N ASN A 313 6.94 -1.90 -19.76
CA ASN A 313 6.93 -0.45 -19.98
C ASN A 313 7.68 -0.12 -21.28
N ASP A 314 7.28 -0.78 -22.36
CA ASP A 314 7.91 -0.65 -23.67
C ASP A 314 7.06 0.33 -24.50
N CYS A 315 7.45 1.61 -24.56
CA CYS A 315 6.82 2.62 -25.42
C CYS A 315 7.66 2.78 -26.72
N GLU A 316 7.05 2.92 -27.90
CA GLU A 316 7.76 3.07 -29.18
C GLU A 316 7.79 4.56 -29.61
N ASP A 317 8.96 5.05 -30.03
CA ASP A 317 9.15 6.43 -30.51
C ASP A 317 8.46 6.66 -31.87
N TYR A 318 7.58 7.68 -31.96
CA TYR A 318 6.69 7.89 -33.12
C TYR A 318 7.40 8.26 -34.43
N ASP A 319 8.59 8.87 -34.37
CA ASP A 319 9.32 9.30 -35.56
C ASP A 319 10.40 8.30 -35.99
N THR A 320 10.85 7.41 -35.10
CA THR A 320 12.02 6.55 -35.33
C THR A 320 11.78 5.04 -35.17
N GLY A 321 10.69 4.59 -34.54
CA GLY A 321 10.36 3.17 -34.36
C GLY A 321 11.29 2.42 -33.41
N VAL A 322 11.99 3.14 -32.52
CA VAL A 322 12.90 2.54 -31.52
C VAL A 322 12.18 2.47 -30.18
N ALA A 323 12.30 1.33 -29.49
CA ALA A 323 11.72 1.13 -28.16
C ALA A 323 12.41 2.01 -27.10
N ILE A 324 11.62 2.73 -26.31
CA ILE A 324 12.04 3.63 -25.23
C ILE A 324 11.20 3.39 -23.95
N PRO A 325 11.77 3.62 -22.74
CA PRO A 325 11.01 3.63 -21.50
C PRO A 325 9.98 4.77 -21.50
N CYS A 326 8.76 4.54 -20.97
CA CYS A 326 7.56 5.41 -21.04
C CYS A 326 7.67 6.80 -20.34
N ASP A 327 8.90 7.22 -20.12
CA ASP A 327 9.35 8.29 -19.28
C ASP A 327 9.69 9.56 -20.03
N ALA A 328 10.15 9.42 -21.27
CA ALA A 328 10.45 10.59 -22.08
C ALA A 328 9.20 11.34 -22.58
N ALA A 329 7.99 10.80 -22.31
CA ALA A 329 6.68 11.42 -22.61
C ALA A 329 6.00 12.15 -21.42
N GLY A 330 6.53 12.08 -20.17
CA GLY A 330 6.03 12.89 -19.03
C GLY A 330 5.45 12.19 -17.77
N ILE A 331 5.76 10.92 -17.49
CA ILE A 331 5.86 10.19 -16.18
C ILE A 331 5.83 10.93 -14.81
N PRO A 332 5.65 10.21 -13.65
CA PRO A 332 5.40 8.76 -13.46
C PRO A 332 4.25 8.40 -12.49
N GLY A 333 3.65 7.21 -12.71
CA GLY A 333 2.75 6.54 -11.77
C GLY A 333 1.44 6.02 -12.38
N LEU A 334 0.71 6.80 -13.18
CA LEU A 334 -0.75 6.60 -13.23
C LEU A 334 -1.39 7.15 -14.53
N GLY A 335 -1.57 6.32 -15.56
CA GLY A 335 -2.60 6.55 -16.59
C GLY A 335 -2.20 7.37 -17.84
N GLY A 336 -1.24 6.86 -18.62
CA GLY A 336 -0.83 7.44 -19.90
C GLY A 336 -1.50 6.86 -21.16
N SER A 337 -2.49 5.96 -21.03
CA SER A 337 -3.18 5.48 -22.22
C SER A 337 -4.30 6.43 -22.60
N SER A 338 -4.28 6.90 -23.85
CA SER A 338 -5.44 7.52 -24.49
C SER A 338 -6.62 6.55 -24.64
N SER A 339 -6.51 5.31 -24.17
CA SER A 339 -7.59 4.32 -24.05
C SER A 339 -7.29 3.36 -22.88
N PRO A 340 -7.85 3.59 -21.69
CA PRO A 340 -7.55 2.81 -20.48
C PRO A 340 -7.68 1.30 -20.64
N CYS A 341 -8.62 0.83 -21.47
CA CYS A 341 -8.85 -0.59 -21.71
C CYS A 341 -7.64 -1.33 -22.30
N ALA A 342 -6.77 -0.65 -23.06
CA ALA A 342 -5.56 -1.25 -23.63
C ALA A 342 -4.60 -1.81 -22.56
N LEU A 343 -4.66 -1.24 -21.36
CA LEU A 343 -3.83 -1.64 -20.22
C LEU A 343 -4.22 -3.01 -19.67
N TYR A 344 -5.49 -3.43 -19.81
CA TYR A 344 -6.02 -4.65 -19.20
C TYR A 344 -5.87 -5.86 -20.12
N THR A 345 -4.66 -6.39 -20.20
CA THR A 345 -4.35 -7.67 -20.83
C THR A 345 -4.51 -8.82 -19.83
N ALA A 346 -4.64 -10.05 -20.33
CA ALA A 346 -4.63 -11.24 -19.48
C ALA A 346 -3.34 -11.36 -18.63
N GLN A 347 -2.21 -10.91 -19.18
CA GLN A 347 -0.94 -10.88 -18.45
C GLN A 347 -0.94 -9.81 -17.35
N GLU A 348 -1.44 -8.60 -17.64
CA GLU A 348 -1.52 -7.52 -16.67
C GLU A 348 -2.42 -7.89 -15.49
N VAL A 349 -3.62 -8.44 -15.74
CA VAL A 349 -4.54 -8.76 -14.64
C VAL A 349 -4.05 -9.93 -13.78
N ARG A 350 -3.31 -10.89 -14.37
CA ARG A 350 -2.62 -11.93 -13.60
C ARG A 350 -1.47 -11.37 -12.78
N ALA A 351 -0.71 -10.42 -13.31
CA ALA A 351 0.33 -9.72 -12.56
C ALA A 351 -0.25 -8.90 -11.39
N ARG A 352 -1.47 -8.39 -11.55
CA ARG A 352 -2.28 -7.75 -10.50
C ARG A 352 -2.99 -8.74 -9.58
N LEU A 353 -2.66 -10.03 -9.71
CA LEU A 353 -3.12 -11.10 -8.83
C LEU A 353 -4.64 -11.31 -8.81
N TRP A 354 -5.31 -11.01 -9.93
CA TRP A 354 -6.71 -11.38 -10.09
C TRP A 354 -6.87 -12.91 -10.02
N PRO A 355 -8.01 -13.42 -9.51
CA PRO A 355 -8.30 -14.84 -9.53
C PRO A 355 -8.20 -15.39 -10.97
N PRO A 356 -7.61 -16.58 -11.17
CA PRO A 356 -7.41 -17.15 -12.50
C PRO A 356 -8.69 -17.18 -13.34
N ALA A 357 -9.82 -17.59 -12.76
CA ALA A 357 -11.10 -17.65 -13.45
C ALA A 357 -11.57 -16.27 -13.97
N LEU A 358 -11.34 -15.19 -13.22
CA LEU A 358 -11.71 -13.84 -13.65
C LEU A 358 -10.76 -13.33 -14.75
N ALA A 359 -9.46 -13.61 -14.60
CA ALA A 359 -8.46 -13.27 -15.61
C ALA A 359 -8.74 -14.00 -16.94
N ASP A 360 -9.15 -15.27 -16.87
CA ASP A 360 -9.53 -16.08 -18.03
C ASP A 360 -10.81 -15.53 -18.67
N ALA A 361 -11.83 -15.17 -17.88
CA ALA A 361 -13.04 -14.51 -18.39
C ALA A 361 -12.72 -13.20 -19.15
N LEU A 362 -11.79 -12.38 -18.64
CA LEU A 362 -11.34 -11.18 -19.36
C LEU A 362 -10.61 -11.55 -20.66
N ALA A 363 -9.75 -12.57 -20.62
CA ALA A 363 -9.00 -13.03 -21.78
C ALA A 363 -9.93 -13.55 -22.90
N GLU A 364 -10.93 -14.34 -22.54
CA GLU A 364 -11.95 -14.86 -23.45
C GLU A 364 -12.80 -13.74 -24.05
N PHE A 365 -13.29 -12.82 -23.21
CA PHE A 365 -14.02 -11.64 -23.67
C PHE A 365 -13.24 -10.82 -24.71
N ARG A 366 -11.92 -10.70 -24.51
CA ARG A 366 -11.02 -10.00 -25.44
C ARG A 366 -10.72 -10.81 -26.70
N GLY A 367 -10.62 -12.14 -26.60
CA GLY A 367 -10.32 -13.03 -27.72
C GLY A 367 -11.51 -13.36 -28.62
N ALA A 368 -12.73 -13.15 -28.14
CA ALA A 368 -13.95 -13.24 -28.94
C ALA A 368 -14.14 -12.06 -29.92
N ARG A 369 -13.14 -11.17 -30.04
CA ARG A 369 -13.15 -9.92 -30.81
C ARG A 369 -11.93 -9.84 -31.73
#